data_AF-A0A0Q9NIT1-F1
#
_entry.id   AF-A0A0Q9NIT1-F1
#
_cell.length_a   1.000
_cell.length_b   1.000
_cell.length_c   1.000
_cell.angle_alpha   90.00
_cell.angle_beta   90.00
_cell.angle_gamma   90.00
#
_symmetry.space_group_name_H-M   'P 1'
#
loop_
_entity.id
_entity.type
_entity.pdbx_description
1 polymer ?
#
loop_
_entity_poly.entity_id
_entity_poly.type
_entity_poly.pdbx_seq_one_letter_code
_entity_poly.pdbx_strand_id
1 'polypeptide(L)'
;MDIAIGPRPPRNAEADPRSKFRAGKPPIGGWLPGLAFTPTQTVVLNTIVDHLIPGGDGFPAPSEVNVVAFFGKYLPPDGQEPRWFPFIGEVEFKGRLDALGEDFNGADPTDQIETLQLMEQRDPVFFHRLRDLTYYAYYSRPPVIAAINKNLEAGKDLRNSPQPYGYSDTMDDWNDQLFNNVQGSYTRTEDVRPVELPDALRGTRNNHKVEGGLSV
;
A
#
# COMPACT_ATOMS: atom_id res chain seq x y z
N MET A 1 2.47 38.35 -27.43
CA MET A 1 2.51 38.75 -26.01
C MET A 1 3.20 37.62 -25.28
N ASP A 2 4.51 37.76 -25.06
CA ASP A 2 5.33 36.75 -24.40
C ASP A 2 5.29 36.97 -22.88
N ILE A 3 4.80 35.98 -22.14
CA ILE A 3 4.83 35.99 -20.69
C ILE A 3 6.19 35.43 -20.27
N ALA A 4 7.13 36.32 -19.95
CA ALA A 4 8.41 35.94 -19.38
C ALA A 4 8.20 35.39 -17.96
N ILE A 5 8.32 34.08 -17.79
CA ILE A 5 8.35 33.43 -16.48
C ILE A 5 9.77 33.56 -15.94
N GLY A 6 10.03 34.61 -15.16
CA GLY A 6 11.29 34.75 -14.43
C GLY A 6 11.49 33.61 -13.40
N PRO A 7 12.73 33.33 -12.98
CA PRO A 7 13.01 32.26 -12.03
C PRO A 7 12.29 32.55 -10.70
N ARG A 8 11.42 31.62 -10.31
CA ARG A 8 10.71 31.66 -9.03
C ARG A 8 11.76 31.63 -7.90
N PRO A 9 11.76 32.58 -6.95
CA PRO A 9 12.68 32.51 -5.83
C PRO A 9 12.46 31.21 -5.05
N PRO A 10 13.50 30.62 -4.44
CA PRO A 10 13.37 29.39 -3.66
C PRO A 10 12.34 29.64 -2.56
N ARG A 11 11.28 28.84 -2.56
CA ARG A 11 10.23 28.90 -1.55
C ARG A 11 10.86 28.39 -0.25
N ASN A 12 11.16 29.28 0.70
CA ASN A 12 11.67 28.90 2.02
C ASN A 12 10.80 27.79 2.62
N ALA A 13 11.33 26.57 2.66
CA ALA A 13 10.58 25.37 3.10
C ALA A 13 10.13 25.48 4.56
N GLU A 14 10.80 26.31 5.36
CA GLU A 14 10.49 26.59 6.76
C GLU A 14 9.26 27.49 6.95
N ALA A 15 8.84 28.23 5.92
CA ALA A 15 7.70 29.16 6.01
C ALA A 15 6.36 28.55 5.56
N ASP A 16 6.35 27.31 5.05
CA ASP A 16 5.10 26.64 4.66
C ASP A 16 4.42 26.06 5.92
N PRO A 17 3.23 26.54 6.34
CA PRO A 17 2.50 25.95 7.46
C PRO A 17 2.15 24.47 7.23
N ARG A 18 2.21 23.98 5.98
CA ARG A 18 2.09 22.54 5.65
C ARG A 18 3.32 21.72 6.01
N SER A 19 4.47 22.36 6.23
CA SER A 19 5.72 21.71 6.65
C SER A 19 5.53 20.90 7.94
N LYS A 20 4.74 21.42 8.89
CA LYS A 20 4.39 20.74 10.14
C LYS A 20 3.62 19.42 9.93
N PHE A 21 2.83 19.31 8.85
CA PHE A 21 2.11 18.08 8.49
C PHE A 21 2.97 17.12 7.65
N ARG A 22 4.10 17.59 7.09
CA ARG A 22 5.08 16.76 6.39
C ARG A 22 6.15 16.21 7.32
N ALA A 23 6.45 16.91 8.41
CA ALA A 23 7.37 16.46 9.45
C ALA A 23 6.91 15.09 10.00
N GLY A 24 7.76 14.06 9.85
CA GLY A 24 7.48 12.70 10.30
C GLY A 24 6.64 11.84 9.36
N LYS A 25 6.24 12.33 8.18
CA LYS A 25 5.61 11.49 7.14
C LYS A 25 6.69 10.91 6.22
N PRO A 26 6.62 9.61 5.85
CA PRO A 26 7.53 9.04 4.86
C PRO A 26 7.47 9.83 3.55
N PRO A 27 8.61 10.06 2.88
CA PRO A 27 8.63 10.65 1.55
C PRO A 27 7.83 9.79 0.56
N ILE A 28 7.38 10.40 -0.54
CA ILE A 28 6.87 9.62 -1.68
C ILE A 28 8.02 8.72 -2.16
N GLY A 29 7.81 7.40 -2.14
CA GLY A 29 8.84 6.41 -2.45
C GLY A 29 9.62 5.88 -1.24
N GLY A 30 9.27 6.30 -0.02
CA GLY A 30 9.91 5.85 1.23
C GLY A 30 11.10 6.70 1.66
N TRP A 31 11.72 6.32 2.77
CA TRP A 31 12.89 6.96 3.36
C TRP A 31 14.13 6.80 2.49
N LEU A 32 14.91 7.89 2.38
CA LEU A 32 16.15 7.95 1.61
C LEU A 32 17.25 8.64 2.46
N PRO A 33 18.42 8.01 2.68
CA PRO A 33 18.69 6.60 2.35
C PRO A 33 17.76 5.66 3.15
N GLY A 34 17.44 4.51 2.56
CA GLY A 34 16.67 3.48 3.27
C GLY A 34 17.51 2.81 4.35
N LEU A 35 16.84 2.11 5.27
CA LEU A 35 17.49 1.33 6.31
C LEU A 35 18.35 0.21 5.72
N ALA A 36 19.53 0.05 6.28
CA ALA A 36 20.41 -1.08 6.00
C ALA A 36 20.11 -2.21 6.99
N PHE A 37 20.00 -3.43 6.47
CA PHE A 37 19.93 -4.65 7.27
C PHE A 37 21.32 -5.31 7.31
N THR A 38 21.61 -6.03 8.39
CA THR A 38 22.81 -6.86 8.46
C THR A 38 22.70 -8.05 7.49
N PRO A 39 23.81 -8.73 7.15
CA PRO A 39 23.76 -9.94 6.33
C PRO A 39 22.82 -11.00 6.92
N THR A 40 22.94 -11.29 8.22
CA THR A 40 22.07 -12.25 8.92
C THR A 40 20.60 -11.82 8.87
N GLN A 41 20.28 -10.55 9.18
CA GLN A 41 18.91 -10.04 9.09
C GLN A 41 18.33 -10.15 7.68
N THR A 42 19.17 -9.95 6.66
CA THR A 42 18.76 -10.07 5.25
C THR A 42 18.44 -11.52 4.90
N VAL A 43 19.26 -12.48 5.35
CA VAL A 43 19.01 -13.91 5.15
C VAL A 43 17.74 -14.34 5.87
N VAL A 44 17.61 -14.00 7.16
CA VAL A 44 16.40 -14.27 7.95
C VAL A 44 15.17 -13.74 7.23
N LEU A 45 15.18 -12.46 6.84
CA LEU A 45 14.03 -11.83 6.21
C LEU A 45 13.70 -12.47 4.86
N ASN A 46 14.70 -12.80 4.03
CA ASN A 46 14.49 -13.53 2.77
C ASN A 46 13.84 -14.90 3.02
N THR A 47 14.35 -15.67 3.98
CA THR A 47 13.77 -16.97 4.35
C THR A 47 12.31 -16.83 4.79
N ILE A 48 11.99 -15.81 5.60
CA ILE A 48 10.61 -15.57 6.04
C ILE A 48 9.72 -15.22 4.85
N VAL A 49 10.13 -14.28 3.99
CA VAL A 49 9.27 -13.83 2.90
C VAL A 49 9.02 -14.94 1.87
N ASP A 50 10.00 -15.80 1.62
CA ASP A 50 9.87 -16.95 0.72
C ASP A 50 8.92 -18.02 1.29
N HIS A 51 8.82 -18.17 2.62
CA HIS A 51 7.79 -19.00 3.26
C HIS A 51 6.39 -18.37 3.22
N LEU A 52 6.30 -17.03 3.35
CA LEU A 52 5.02 -16.31 3.30
C LEU A 52 4.41 -16.27 1.90
N ILE A 53 5.26 -16.19 0.87
CA ILE A 53 4.87 -16.26 -0.54
C ILE A 53 5.84 -17.23 -1.23
N PRO A 54 5.50 -18.53 -1.33
CA PRO A 54 6.33 -19.46 -2.06
C PRO A 54 6.39 -19.05 -3.54
N GLY A 55 7.60 -19.04 -4.11
CA GLY A 55 7.77 -18.95 -5.56
C GLY A 55 7.26 -20.22 -6.25
N GLY A 56 7.06 -20.16 -7.57
CA GLY A 56 6.53 -21.29 -8.35
C GLY A 56 5.48 -20.87 -9.36
N ASP A 57 5.03 -21.81 -10.20
CA ASP A 57 3.96 -21.60 -11.19
C ASP A 57 4.14 -20.36 -12.09
N GLY A 58 5.40 -20.07 -12.42
CA GLY A 58 5.78 -18.91 -13.23
C GLY A 58 5.89 -17.59 -12.47
N PHE A 59 5.78 -17.60 -11.15
CA PHE A 59 6.03 -16.47 -10.25
C PHE A 59 7.41 -16.58 -9.60
N PRO A 60 8.17 -15.48 -9.52
CA PRO A 60 9.47 -15.48 -8.84
C PRO A 60 9.29 -15.54 -7.33
N ALA A 61 10.25 -16.09 -6.60
CA ALA A 61 10.26 -15.99 -5.14
C ALA A 61 10.51 -14.53 -4.70
N PRO A 62 9.99 -14.08 -3.53
CA PRO A 62 10.25 -12.73 -3.01
C PRO A 62 11.73 -12.36 -2.89
N SER A 63 12.58 -13.30 -2.50
CA SER A 63 14.04 -13.11 -2.43
C SER A 63 14.67 -12.81 -3.80
N GLU A 64 14.17 -13.41 -4.88
CA GLU A 64 14.65 -13.20 -6.26
C GLU A 64 14.35 -11.79 -6.79
N VAL A 65 13.33 -11.12 -6.23
CA VAL A 65 12.88 -9.78 -6.65
C VAL A 65 13.22 -8.68 -5.64
N ASN A 66 14.12 -8.97 -4.70
CA ASN A 66 14.68 -8.03 -3.73
C ASN A 66 13.59 -7.29 -2.92
N VAL A 67 12.67 -8.05 -2.34
CA VAL A 67 11.63 -7.53 -1.46
C VAL A 67 12.24 -6.81 -0.24
N VAL A 68 13.36 -7.28 0.30
CA VAL A 68 14.04 -6.67 1.47
C VAL A 68 14.41 -5.20 1.25
N ALA A 69 14.82 -4.80 0.05
CA ALA A 69 15.10 -3.40 -0.24
C ALA A 69 13.87 -2.49 -0.09
N PHE A 70 12.65 -3.02 -0.23
CA PHE A 70 11.43 -2.27 0.05
C PHE A 70 11.24 -2.05 1.56
N PHE A 71 11.53 -3.06 2.38
CA PHE A 71 11.44 -2.94 3.84
C PHE A 71 12.31 -1.79 4.32
N GLY A 72 13.54 -1.70 3.82
CA GLY A 72 14.45 -0.62 4.18
C GLY A 72 13.93 0.78 3.79
N LYS A 73 13.14 0.89 2.73
CA LYS A 73 12.53 2.16 2.31
C LYS A 73 11.31 2.56 3.13
N TYR A 74 10.53 1.60 3.61
CA TYR A 74 9.21 1.91 4.20
C TYR A 74 9.16 1.78 5.71
N LEU A 75 10.17 1.15 6.34
CA LEU A 75 10.32 1.20 7.79
C LEU A 75 10.82 2.58 8.24
N PRO A 76 10.17 3.20 9.24
CA PRO A 76 10.63 4.44 9.82
C PRO A 76 11.97 4.24 10.55
N PRO A 77 12.97 5.11 10.30
CA PRO A 77 14.27 5.01 10.95
C PRO A 77 14.19 5.33 12.44
N ASP A 78 15.23 4.93 13.16
CA ASP A 78 15.34 5.24 14.59
C ASP A 78 15.16 6.73 14.88
N GLY A 79 14.49 7.03 15.99
CA GLY A 79 14.07 8.38 16.37
C GLY A 79 12.83 8.93 15.63
N GLN A 80 12.25 8.19 14.68
CA GLN A 80 10.94 8.52 14.09
C GLN A 80 9.83 7.67 14.72
N GLU A 81 8.74 8.32 15.12
CA GLU A 81 7.57 7.57 15.60
C GLU A 81 6.89 6.82 14.44
N PRO A 82 6.55 5.53 14.61
CA PRO A 82 5.93 4.71 13.57
C PRO A 82 4.42 5.00 13.44
N ARG A 83 4.07 6.23 13.08
CA ARG A 83 2.67 6.70 12.93
C ARG A 83 2.01 6.29 11.62
N TRP A 84 2.81 5.84 10.65
CA TRP A 84 2.36 5.47 9.32
C TRP A 84 2.65 4.01 9.07
N PHE A 85 1.94 3.40 8.11
CA PHE A 85 2.24 2.06 7.64
C PHE A 85 3.76 1.88 7.44
N PRO A 86 4.37 0.79 7.95
CA PRO A 86 3.76 -0.42 8.53
C PRO A 86 3.46 -0.36 10.05
N PHE A 87 3.51 0.82 10.69
CA PHE A 87 3.25 1.02 12.12
C PHE A 87 4.20 0.29 13.06
N ILE A 88 5.42 -0.03 12.61
CA ILE A 88 6.51 -0.60 13.41
C ILE A 88 7.80 0.17 13.15
N GLY A 89 8.59 0.38 14.20
CA GLY A 89 9.87 1.10 14.14
C GLY A 89 11.06 0.23 13.79
N GLU A 90 12.14 0.84 13.31
CA GLU A 90 13.40 0.16 12.98
C GLU A 90 13.92 -0.74 14.11
N VAL A 91 14.05 -0.20 15.33
CA VAL A 91 14.65 -0.90 16.47
C VAL A 91 13.85 -2.15 16.83
N GLU A 92 12.52 -2.03 16.92
CA GLU A 92 11.64 -3.15 17.20
C GLU A 92 11.72 -4.21 16.09
N PHE A 93 11.66 -3.77 14.83
CA PHE A 93 11.68 -4.68 13.69
C PHE A 93 12.99 -5.48 13.62
N LYS A 94 14.14 -4.79 13.71
CA LYS A 94 15.46 -5.43 13.69
C LYS A 94 15.68 -6.33 14.89
N GLY A 95 15.30 -5.91 16.08
CA GLY A 95 15.43 -6.73 17.29
C GLY A 95 14.69 -8.07 17.19
N ARG A 96 13.55 -8.11 16.50
CA ARG A 96 12.81 -9.35 16.25
C ARG A 96 13.47 -10.26 15.21
N LEU A 97 14.10 -9.69 14.18
CA LEU A 97 14.91 -10.46 13.24
C LEU A 97 16.17 -11.03 13.92
N ASP A 98 16.81 -10.23 14.77
CA ASP A 98 17.99 -10.65 15.54
C ASP A 98 17.65 -11.77 16.53
N ALA A 99 16.44 -11.76 17.10
CA ALA A 99 15.96 -12.81 17.99
C ALA A 99 15.73 -14.16 17.29
N LEU A 100 15.47 -14.17 15.98
CA LEU A 100 15.44 -15.40 15.18
C LEU A 100 16.86 -15.86 14.83
N GLY A 101 17.68 -14.92 14.34
CA GLY A 101 19.12 -15.11 14.15
C GLY A 101 19.51 -16.30 13.26
N GLU A 102 20.71 -16.82 13.51
CA GLU A 102 21.29 -17.94 12.75
C GLU A 102 20.59 -19.27 13.04
N ASP A 103 20.01 -19.45 14.23
CA ASP A 103 19.31 -20.68 14.60
C ASP A 103 18.10 -20.92 13.69
N PHE A 104 17.33 -19.86 13.39
CA PHE A 104 16.23 -19.93 12.42
C PHE A 104 16.73 -20.26 11.00
N ASN A 105 17.82 -19.63 10.57
CA ASN A 105 18.38 -19.87 9.24
C ASN A 105 18.94 -21.28 9.07
N GLY A 106 19.53 -21.84 10.13
CA GLY A 106 20.10 -23.19 10.13
C GLY A 106 19.09 -24.31 10.33
N ALA A 107 17.85 -23.99 10.71
CA ALA A 107 16.78 -24.96 10.91
C ALA A 107 16.27 -25.56 9.59
N ASP A 108 15.68 -26.75 9.64
CA ASP A 108 15.00 -27.36 8.49
C ASP A 108 13.78 -26.50 8.09
N PRO A 109 13.38 -26.47 6.80
CA PRO A 109 12.18 -25.77 6.36
C PRO A 109 10.92 -26.03 7.20
N THR A 110 10.76 -27.25 7.72
CA THR A 110 9.62 -27.61 8.58
C THR A 110 9.65 -26.84 9.91
N ASP A 111 10.81 -26.78 10.55
CA ASP A 111 11.02 -26.08 11.82
C ASP A 111 10.94 -24.55 11.65
N GLN A 112 11.38 -24.04 10.49
CA GLN A 112 11.21 -22.64 10.11
C GLN A 112 9.72 -22.27 10.03
N ILE A 113 8.90 -23.09 9.37
CA ILE A 113 7.45 -22.88 9.28
C ILE A 113 6.81 -22.94 10.66
N GLU A 114 7.16 -23.92 11.50
CA GLU A 114 6.64 -24.02 12.87
C GLU A 114 7.00 -22.76 13.69
N THR A 115 8.23 -22.27 13.55
CA THR A 115 8.66 -21.03 14.20
C THR A 115 7.81 -19.82 13.76
N LEU A 116 7.47 -19.72 12.47
CA LEU A 116 6.61 -18.66 11.95
C LEU A 116 5.16 -18.79 12.46
N GLN A 117 4.62 -20.01 12.55
CA GLN A 117 3.30 -20.25 13.12
C GLN A 117 3.25 -19.87 14.61
N LEU A 118 4.30 -20.20 15.36
CA LEU A 118 4.43 -19.80 16.76
C LEU A 118 4.56 -18.28 16.90
N MET A 119 5.24 -17.61 15.97
CA MET A 119 5.31 -16.14 15.92
C MET A 119 3.92 -15.53 15.67
N GLU A 120 3.16 -16.06 14.72
CA GLU A 120 1.79 -15.61 14.43
C GLU A 120 0.88 -15.72 15.67
N GLN A 121 1.01 -16.81 16.44
CA GLN A 121 0.22 -17.02 17.65
C GLN A 121 0.65 -16.13 18.82
N ARG A 122 1.97 -15.97 19.03
CA ARG A 122 2.52 -15.23 20.18
C ARG A 122 2.49 -13.72 19.98
N ASP A 123 2.72 -13.28 18.75
CA ASP A 123 2.70 -11.87 18.37
C ASP A 123 2.00 -11.67 17.01
N PRO A 124 0.66 -11.77 17.00
CA PRO A 124 -0.11 -11.61 15.77
C PRO A 124 0.03 -10.21 15.17
N VAL A 125 0.26 -9.18 16.00
CA VAL A 125 0.39 -7.80 15.51
C VAL A 125 1.65 -7.64 14.69
N PHE A 126 2.79 -8.13 15.18
CA PHE A 126 4.04 -8.11 14.43
C PHE A 126 3.94 -8.96 13.17
N PHE A 127 3.43 -10.18 13.28
CA PHE A 127 3.31 -11.08 12.14
C PHE A 127 2.44 -10.49 11.03
N HIS A 128 1.29 -9.88 11.36
CA HIS A 128 0.46 -9.20 10.38
C HIS A 128 1.19 -8.05 9.69
N ARG A 129 1.91 -7.21 10.44
CA ARG A 129 2.68 -6.11 9.84
C ARG A 129 3.78 -6.62 8.92
N LEU A 130 4.45 -7.70 9.30
CA LEU A 130 5.47 -8.37 8.49
C LEU A 130 4.86 -8.92 7.20
N ARG A 131 3.74 -9.67 7.30
CA ARG A 131 3.01 -10.22 6.15
C ARG A 131 2.53 -9.12 5.21
N ASP A 132 1.91 -8.07 5.75
CA ASP A 132 1.38 -6.97 4.95
C ASP A 132 2.52 -6.27 4.21
N LEU A 133 3.64 -5.98 4.90
CA LEU A 133 4.82 -5.38 4.28
C LEU A 133 5.42 -6.28 3.19
N THR A 134 5.45 -7.59 3.39
CA THR A 134 5.84 -8.58 2.37
C THR A 134 4.93 -8.49 1.15
N TYR A 135 3.62 -8.46 1.34
CA TYR A 135 2.64 -8.44 0.25
C TYR A 135 2.74 -7.14 -0.56
N TYR A 136 2.80 -6.00 0.12
CA TYR A 136 3.01 -4.71 -0.53
C TYR A 136 4.33 -4.68 -1.30
N ALA A 137 5.41 -5.19 -0.71
CA ALA A 137 6.70 -5.23 -1.37
C ALA A 137 6.69 -6.10 -2.62
N TYR A 138 6.17 -7.34 -2.51
CA TYR A 138 6.19 -8.35 -3.54
C TYR A 138 5.32 -7.96 -4.75
N TYR A 139 4.06 -7.60 -4.52
CA TYR A 139 3.14 -7.23 -5.60
C TYR A 139 3.44 -5.87 -6.24
N SER A 140 4.31 -5.06 -5.63
CA SER A 140 4.82 -3.84 -6.28
C SER A 140 6.03 -4.10 -7.19
N ARG A 141 6.52 -5.35 -7.33
CA ARG A 141 7.71 -5.64 -8.14
C ARG A 141 7.34 -5.80 -9.62
N PRO A 142 8.06 -5.14 -10.56
CA PRO A 142 7.79 -5.31 -11.98
C PRO A 142 7.82 -6.76 -12.49
N PRO A 143 8.76 -7.64 -12.06
CA PRO A 143 8.74 -9.05 -12.46
C PRO A 143 7.49 -9.81 -11.99
N VAL A 144 6.96 -9.51 -10.80
CA VAL A 144 5.75 -10.13 -10.25
C VAL A 144 4.51 -9.66 -11.01
N ILE A 145 4.43 -8.36 -11.28
CA ILE A 145 3.36 -7.79 -12.14
C ILE A 145 3.36 -8.46 -13.52
N ALA A 146 4.55 -8.63 -14.12
CA ALA A 146 4.67 -9.31 -15.41
C ALA A 146 4.22 -10.78 -15.32
N ALA A 147 4.54 -11.47 -14.23
CA ALA A 147 4.07 -12.84 -13.97
C ALA A 147 2.55 -12.91 -13.81
N ILE A 148 1.92 -11.97 -13.09
CA ILE A 148 0.46 -11.86 -12.97
C ILE A 148 -0.18 -11.77 -14.35
N ASN A 149 0.28 -10.83 -15.18
CA ASN A 149 -0.28 -10.59 -16.52
C ASN A 149 -0.09 -11.78 -17.46
N LYS A 150 0.97 -12.55 -17.27
CA LYS A 150 1.30 -13.72 -18.09
C LYS A 150 0.55 -14.98 -17.67
N ASN A 151 0.45 -15.23 -16.37
CA ASN A 151 0.06 -16.53 -15.83
C ASN A 151 -1.40 -16.56 -15.36
N LEU A 152 -2.02 -15.41 -15.03
CA LEU A 152 -3.40 -15.34 -14.56
C LEU A 152 -4.32 -14.79 -15.65
N GLU A 153 -5.47 -15.43 -15.86
CA GLU A 153 -6.48 -14.97 -16.82
C GLU A 153 -6.99 -13.57 -16.46
N ALA A 154 -7.34 -13.35 -15.19
CA ALA A 154 -7.72 -12.05 -14.64
C ALA A 154 -6.57 -11.02 -14.64
N GLY A 155 -5.32 -11.46 -14.78
CA GLY A 155 -4.17 -10.56 -14.93
C GLY A 155 -4.27 -9.68 -16.18
N LYS A 156 -5.01 -10.13 -17.21
CA LYS A 156 -5.25 -9.35 -18.42
C LYS A 156 -6.10 -8.10 -18.18
N ASP A 157 -6.91 -8.11 -17.12
CA ASP A 157 -7.74 -6.98 -16.70
C ASP A 157 -6.94 -5.96 -15.86
N LEU A 158 -5.83 -6.41 -15.25
CA LEU A 158 -4.89 -5.59 -14.47
C LEU A 158 -3.91 -4.85 -15.40
N ARG A 159 -4.40 -3.90 -16.18
CA ARG A 159 -3.54 -3.00 -16.99
C ARG A 159 -3.03 -1.84 -16.13
N ASN A 160 -1.76 -1.89 -15.73
CA ASN A 160 -1.13 -0.89 -14.85
C ASN A 160 -0.88 0.50 -15.47
N SER A 161 -0.95 0.59 -16.79
CA SER A 161 -0.80 1.85 -17.51
C SER A 161 -2.05 2.04 -18.35
N PRO A 162 -2.80 3.12 -18.17
CA PRO A 162 -3.79 3.48 -19.18
C PRO A 162 -3.06 3.56 -20.54
N GLN A 163 -1.91 4.20 -20.62
CA GLN A 163 -1.16 4.42 -21.86
C GLN A 163 -0.28 3.21 -22.30
N PRO A 164 -0.10 2.96 -23.62
CA PRO A 164 -0.44 3.84 -24.74
C PRO A 164 -1.89 3.74 -25.24
N TYR A 165 -2.68 2.80 -24.73
CA TYR A 165 -4.06 2.58 -25.22
C TYR A 165 -5.10 3.48 -24.51
N GLY A 166 -4.75 4.10 -23.40
CA GLY A 166 -5.65 4.92 -22.58
C GLY A 166 -7.00 4.27 -22.30
N TYR A 167 -8.00 5.12 -22.09
CA TYR A 167 -9.42 4.77 -22.08
C TYR A 167 -9.96 4.42 -23.48
N SER A 168 -9.14 4.00 -24.47
CA SER A 168 -9.64 3.67 -25.83
C SER A 168 -10.82 2.71 -25.76
N ASP A 169 -10.65 1.63 -25.02
CA ASP A 169 -11.63 0.55 -24.91
C ASP A 169 -12.87 0.98 -24.08
N THR A 170 -12.82 2.13 -23.40
CA THR A 170 -13.93 2.72 -22.62
C THR A 170 -14.52 3.98 -23.25
N MET A 171 -13.92 4.49 -24.34
CA MET A 171 -14.38 5.66 -25.10
C MET A 171 -14.84 5.30 -26.52
N ASP A 172 -14.73 4.06 -26.96
CA ASP A 172 -15.17 3.63 -28.31
C ASP A 172 -16.66 3.93 -28.58
N ASP A 173 -17.50 4.04 -27.54
CA ASP A 173 -18.92 4.44 -27.67
C ASP A 173 -19.17 5.96 -27.49
N TRP A 174 -18.13 6.74 -27.20
CA TRP A 174 -18.25 8.19 -26.95
C TRP A 174 -18.04 8.94 -28.26
N ASN A 175 -19.04 8.91 -29.13
CA ASN A 175 -18.99 9.68 -30.38
C ASN A 175 -19.03 11.20 -30.13
N ASP A 176 -18.64 12.01 -31.12
CA ASP A 176 -18.68 13.47 -31.05
C ASP A 176 -20.10 14.05 -30.82
N GLN A 177 -21.18 13.30 -31.10
CA GLN A 177 -22.54 13.73 -30.75
C GLN A 177 -22.80 13.67 -29.24
N LEU A 178 -22.16 12.75 -28.50
CA LEU A 178 -22.30 12.63 -27.05
C LEU A 178 -21.79 13.88 -26.33
N PHE A 179 -20.69 14.47 -26.80
CA PHE A 179 -20.17 15.74 -26.27
C PHE A 179 -20.90 16.98 -26.78
N ASN A 180 -21.45 16.95 -28.00
CA ASN A 180 -22.22 18.07 -28.55
C ASN A 180 -23.63 18.20 -27.95
N ASN A 181 -24.17 17.12 -27.37
CA ASN A 181 -25.51 17.12 -26.75
C ASN A 181 -25.49 17.48 -25.26
N VAL A 182 -24.32 17.52 -24.61
CA VAL A 182 -24.20 17.84 -23.18
C VAL A 182 -23.81 19.30 -23.01
N GLN A 183 -24.81 20.18 -23.00
CA GLN A 183 -24.65 21.51 -22.41
C GLN A 183 -24.69 21.37 -20.88
N GLY A 184 -23.53 21.23 -20.27
CA GLY A 184 -23.42 21.26 -18.82
C GLY A 184 -23.83 22.64 -18.28
N SER A 185 -24.91 22.71 -17.51
CA SER A 185 -25.28 23.92 -16.76
C SER A 185 -24.71 23.84 -15.34
N TYR A 186 -24.02 24.89 -14.90
CA TYR A 186 -23.60 25.01 -13.52
C TYR A 186 -24.81 25.26 -12.61
N THR A 187 -25.02 24.39 -11.63
CA THR A 187 -25.99 24.61 -10.53
C THR A 187 -25.19 25.05 -9.30
N ARG A 188 -25.54 26.19 -8.70
CA ARG A 188 -24.88 26.63 -7.46
C ARG A 188 -25.17 25.63 -6.35
N THR A 189 -24.24 25.49 -5.43
CA THR A 189 -24.34 24.54 -4.31
C THR A 189 -25.64 24.72 -3.50
N GLU A 190 -26.09 25.97 -3.34
CA GLU A 190 -27.34 26.34 -2.66
C GLU A 190 -28.61 25.91 -3.41
N ASP A 191 -28.52 25.70 -4.72
CA ASP A 191 -29.63 25.33 -5.60
C ASP A 191 -29.73 23.81 -5.81
N VAL A 192 -28.77 23.03 -5.30
CA VAL A 192 -28.80 21.56 -5.38
C VAL A 192 -29.87 21.02 -4.43
N ARG A 193 -30.91 20.41 -5.00
CA ARG A 193 -31.95 19.71 -4.23
C ARG A 193 -31.63 18.23 -4.13
N PRO A 194 -31.86 17.59 -2.96
CA PRO A 194 -31.78 16.14 -2.84
C PRO A 194 -32.69 15.47 -3.87
N VAL A 195 -32.15 14.53 -4.62
CA VAL A 195 -32.95 13.71 -5.53
C VAL A 195 -33.77 12.73 -4.70
N GLU A 196 -35.09 12.71 -4.91
CA GLU A 196 -35.93 11.68 -4.31
C GLU A 196 -35.58 10.33 -4.92
N LEU A 197 -34.94 9.47 -4.14
CA LEU A 197 -34.63 8.12 -4.56
C LEU A 197 -35.92 7.28 -4.56
N PRO A 198 -36.23 6.56 -5.66
CA PRO A 198 -37.29 5.56 -5.71
C PRO A 198 -37.12 4.54 -4.58
N ASP A 199 -38.24 4.04 -4.06
CA ASP A 199 -38.24 3.12 -2.90
C ASP A 199 -37.42 1.85 -3.12
N ALA A 200 -37.29 1.40 -4.37
CA ALA A 200 -36.45 0.26 -4.75
C ALA A 200 -34.95 0.44 -4.42
N LEU A 201 -34.48 1.69 -4.30
CA LEU A 201 -33.10 2.04 -3.97
C LEU A 201 -32.92 2.48 -2.52
N ARG A 202 -34.01 2.56 -1.75
CA ARG A 202 -33.98 2.84 -0.31
C ARG A 202 -33.75 1.55 0.45
N GLY A 203 -32.49 1.18 0.66
CA GLY A 203 -32.12 0.03 1.48
C GLY A 203 -32.82 0.06 2.85
N THR A 204 -33.46 -1.05 3.22
CA THR A 204 -34.14 -1.24 4.51
C THR A 204 -33.16 -1.07 5.66
N ARG A 205 -33.19 0.07 6.33
CA ARG A 205 -32.54 0.24 7.64
C ARG A 205 -33.40 -0.46 8.70
N ASN A 206 -33.05 -1.71 9.01
CA ASN A 206 -33.52 -2.38 10.22
C ASN A 206 -32.88 -1.71 11.43
N ASN A 207 -33.55 -0.71 12.00
CA ASN A 207 -33.18 -0.15 13.30
C ASN A 207 -33.53 -1.17 14.39
N HIS A 208 -32.51 -1.80 14.97
CA HIS A 208 -32.63 -2.47 16.26
C HIS A 208 -33.01 -1.44 17.32
N LYS A 209 -34.20 -1.62 17.89
CA LYS A 209 -34.70 -0.92 19.06
C LYS A 209 -33.93 -1.45 20.28
N VAL A 210 -33.07 -0.61 20.88
CA VAL A 210 -32.56 -0.87 22.23
C VAL A 210 -33.40 -0.04 23.18
N GLU A 211 -34.25 -0.72 23.94
CA GLU A 211 -35.04 -0.13 25.03
C GLU A 211 -34.16 0.08 26.28
N GLY A 212 -34.47 1.14 27.03
CA GLY A 212 -33.86 1.51 28.31
C GLY A 212 -33.53 3.01 28.30
N GLY A 213 -34.33 3.93 28.84
CA GLY A 213 -35.21 3.84 29.99
C GLY A 213 -34.45 4.38 31.22
N LEU A 214 -34.57 5.68 31.50
CA LEU A 214 -34.68 6.24 32.86
C LEU A 214 -35.02 7.75 32.78
N SER A 215 -36.22 8.11 33.26
CA SER A 215 -36.49 9.39 33.94
C SER A 215 -35.89 9.30 35.35
N VAL A 216 -35.39 10.34 36.01
CA VAL A 216 -35.82 11.73 36.21
C VAL A 216 -34.59 12.62 36.28
#